data_AF-A0A967NZB8-F1
#
_entry.id   AF-A0A967NZB8-F1
#
_cell.length_a   1.000
_cell.length_b   1.000
_cell.length_c   1.000
_cell.angle_alpha   90.00
_cell.angle_beta   90.00
_cell.angle_gamma   90.00
#
_symmetry.space_group_name_H-M   'P 1'
#
loop_
_entity.id
_entity.type
_entity.pdbx_description
1 polymer ?
#
loop_
_entity_poly.entity_id
_entity_poly.type
_entity_poly.pdbx_seq_one_letter_code
_entity_poly.pdbx_strand_id
1 'polypeptide(L)' 'MIKVKTFGEPLQPFKAQRELDELDERVNQFVANNNISRVLSVSDSTTVEAGNTCGLIRVLVYEE' A
#
# COMPACT_ATOMS: atom_id res chain seq x y z
N MET A 1 -6.92 -6.57 18.34
CA MET A 1 -7.66 -7.43 17.36
C MET A 1 -6.91 -7.40 16.03
N ILE A 2 -6.85 -8.50 15.26
CA ILE A 2 -6.19 -8.48 13.93
C ILE A 2 -7.10 -7.76 12.93
N LYS A 3 -6.56 -6.73 12.26
CA LYS A 3 -7.24 -5.95 11.23
C LYS A 3 -6.45 -5.97 9.92
N VAL A 4 -7.16 -5.70 8.82
CA VAL A 4 -6.61 -5.60 7.47
C VAL A 4 -6.99 -4.26 6.86
N LYS A 5 -6.03 -3.58 6.25
CA LYS A 5 -6.25 -2.36 5.46
C LYS A 5 -5.60 -2.52 4.09
N THR A 6 -6.34 -2.22 3.04
CA THR A 6 -5.85 -2.23 1.66
C THR A 6 -5.66 -0.80 1.15
N PHE A 7 -4.59 -0.61 0.40
CA PHE A 7 -4.24 0.62 -0.31
C PHE A 7 -4.09 0.30 -1.79
N GLY A 8 -4.55 1.21 -2.65
CA GLY A 8 -4.37 1.12 -4.09
C GLY A 8 -3.60 2.33 -4.59
N GLU A 9 -2.67 2.11 -5.51
CA GLU A 9 -1.90 3.16 -6.18
C GLU A 9 -1.86 2.89 -7.68
N PRO A 10 -2.32 3.83 -8.54
CA PRO A 10 -2.08 3.71 -9.98
C PRO A 10 -0.58 3.88 -10.26
N LEU A 11 -0.05 3.09 -11.20
CA LEU A 11 1.33 3.20 -11.64
C LEU A 11 1.35 3.72 -13.07
N GLN A 12 1.72 4.99 -13.24
CA GLN A 12 1.82 5.62 -14.56
C GLN A 12 3.24 5.46 -15.13
N PRO A 13 3.38 5.37 -16.47
CA PRO A 13 4.68 5.35 -17.11
C PRO A 13 5.57 6.50 -16.64
N PHE A 14 6.79 6.14 -16.22
CA PHE A 14 7.81 7.07 -15.71
C PHE A 14 7.45 7.83 -14.42
N LYS A 15 6.40 7.42 -13.69
CA LYS A 15 6.03 8.02 -12.39
C LYS A 15 6.08 7.06 -11.21
N ALA A 16 6.27 5.76 -11.48
CA ALA A 16 6.21 4.70 -10.48
C ALA A 16 7.02 4.99 -9.21
N GLN A 17 8.24 5.54 -9.31
CA GLN A 17 9.03 5.84 -8.11
C GLN A 17 8.31 6.82 -7.17
N ARG A 18 7.83 7.94 -7.70
CA ARG A 18 7.11 8.94 -6.91
C ARG A 18 5.80 8.39 -6.37
N GLU A 19 5.05 7.63 -7.18
CA GLU A 19 3.78 7.03 -6.79
C GLU A 19 3.97 6.00 -5.66
N LEU A 20 5.07 5.24 -5.68
CA LEU A 20 5.44 4.33 -4.59
C LEU A 20 5.84 5.10 -3.32
N ASP A 21 6.59 6.19 -3.44
CA ASP A 21 6.93 7.04 -2.28
C ASP A 21 5.66 7.66 -1.65
N GLU A 22 4.71 8.13 -2.47
CA GLU A 22 3.41 8.67 -2.03
C GLU A 22 2.53 7.58 -1.37
N LEU A 23 2.59 6.33 -1.88
CA LEU A 23 1.95 5.19 -1.24
C LEU A 23 2.56 4.89 0.12
N ASP A 24 3.89 4.85 0.23
CA ASP A 24 4.61 4.64 1.48
C ASP A 24 4.24 5.69 2.53
N GLU A 25 4.22 6.96 2.13
CA GLU A 25 3.83 8.06 3.01
C GLU A 25 2.41 7.86 3.55
N ARG A 26 1.42 7.55 2.70
CA ARG A 26 0.04 7.32 3.13
C ARG A 26 -0.10 6.12 4.07
N VAL A 27 0.64 5.04 3.84
CA VAL A 27 0.64 3.87 4.73
C VAL A 27 1.23 4.24 6.09
N ASN A 28 2.34 4.98 6.11
CA ASN A 28 2.98 5.42 7.36
C ASN A 28 2.10 6.40 8.14
N GLN A 29 1.45 7.35 7.46
CA GLN A 29 0.48 8.26 8.08
C GLN A 29 -0.71 7.48 8.67
N PHE A 30 -1.20 6.45 7.98
CA PHE A 30 -2.25 5.57 8.52
C PHE A 30 -1.81 4.86 9.80
N VAL A 31 -0.61 4.28 9.81
CA VAL A 31 -0.05 3.61 11.00
C VAL A 31 0.07 4.58 12.18
N ALA A 32 0.63 5.77 11.96
CA ALA A 32 0.80 6.79 13.00
C ALA A 32 -0.54 7.32 13.52
N ASN A 33 -1.45 7.72 12.64
CA ASN A 33 -2.73 8.34 13.02
C ASN A 33 -3.67 7.39 13.77
N ASN A 34 -3.50 6.07 13.59
CA ASN A 34 -4.30 5.06 14.27
C ASN A 34 -3.58 4.43 15.46
N ASN A 35 -2.39 4.92 15.85
CA ASN A 35 -1.57 4.39 16.94
C ASN A 35 -1.34 2.87 16.83
N ILE A 36 -1.14 2.37 15.60
CA ILE A 36 -0.93 0.95 15.35
C ILE A 36 0.43 0.55 15.92
N SER A 37 0.41 -0.26 16.97
CA SER A 37 1.61 -0.65 17.72
C SER A 37 2.36 -1.82 17.09
N ARG A 38 1.67 -2.64 16.29
CA ARG A 38 2.26 -3.83 15.68
C ARG A 38 1.72 -4.09 14.28
N VAL A 39 2.60 -3.98 13.31
CA VAL A 39 2.38 -4.46 11.94
C VAL A 39 2.79 -5.93 11.88
N LEU A 40 1.88 -6.77 11.42
CA LEU A 40 2.09 -8.22 11.28
C LEU A 40 2.59 -8.58 9.89
N SER A 41 2.10 -7.89 8.86
CA SER A 41 2.49 -8.14 7.46
C SER A 41 2.19 -6.94 6.58
N VAL A 42 3.04 -6.77 5.56
CA VAL A 42 2.81 -5.89 4.41
C VAL A 42 3.03 -6.75 3.16
N SER A 43 2.07 -6.74 2.24
CA SER A 43 2.16 -7.52 1.02
C SER A 43 1.66 -6.72 -0.18
N ASP A 44 2.38 -6.83 -1.29
CA ASP A 44 2.11 -6.11 -2.52
C ASP A 44 1.72 -7.05 -3.64
N SER A 45 0.78 -6.60 -4.48
CA SER A 45 0.42 -7.26 -5.73
C SER A 45 0.18 -6.22 -6.81
N THR A 46 0.72 -6.45 -8.00
CA THR A 46 0.51 -5.58 -9.16
C THR A 46 -0.84 -5.85 -9.80
N THR A 47 -1.55 -4.80 -10.19
CA THR A 47 -2.70 -4.92 -11.10
C THR A 47 -2.24 -4.84 -12.55
N VAL A 48 -2.91 -5.59 -13.41
CA VAL A 48 -2.58 -5.66 -14.84
C VAL A 48 -3.76 -5.23 -15.70
N GLU A 49 -3.46 -4.46 -16.74
CA GLU A 49 -4.41 -4.07 -17.78
C GLU A 49 -3.76 -4.26 -19.14
N ALA A 50 -4.41 -5.02 -20.03
CA ALA A 50 -3.89 -5.38 -21.35
C ALA A 50 -2.45 -5.94 -21.33
N GLY A 51 -2.09 -6.68 -20.27
CA GLY A 51 -0.75 -7.27 -20.10
C GLY A 51 0.31 -6.33 -19.51
N ASN A 52 -0.03 -5.06 -19.28
CA ASN A 52 0.86 -4.08 -18.65
C ASN A 52 0.54 -3.95 -17.17
N THR A 53 1.56 -3.78 -16.34
CA THR A 53 1.36 -3.37 -14.94
C THR A 53 0.87 -1.93 -14.92
N CYS A 54 -0.29 -1.68 -14.30
CA CYS A 54 -0.93 -0.36 -14.26
C CYS A 54 -1.22 0.15 -12.84
N GLY A 55 -0.91 -0.64 -11.82
CA GLY A 55 -1.15 -0.26 -10.43
C GLY A 55 -0.56 -1.25 -9.44
N LEU A 56 -0.59 -0.85 -8.17
CA LEU A 56 -0.18 -1.64 -7.02
C LEU A 56 -1.32 -1.69 -6.00
N ILE A 57 -1.59 -2.88 -5.47
CA ILE A 57 -2.41 -3.10 -4.30
C ILE A 57 -1.47 -3.49 -3.16
N ARG A 58 -1.46 -2.70 -2.09
CA ARG A 58 -0.74 -3.00 -0.84
C ARG A 58 -1.72 -3.38 0.25
N VAL A 59 -1.48 -4.50 0.91
CA VAL A 59 -2.27 -5.00 2.04
C VAL A 59 -1.44 -4.91 3.31
N LEU A 60 -1.96 -4.19 4.30
CA LEU A 60 -1.39 -4.05 5.65
C LEU A 60 -2.23 -4.89 6.63
N VAL A 61 -1.59 -5.82 7.32
CA VAL A 61 -2.18 -6.60 8.42
C VAL A 61 -1.56 -6.12 9.74
N TYR A 62 -2.39 -5.78 10.73
CA TYR A 62 -1.92 -5.16 11.97
C TYR A 62 -2.77 -5.55 13.19
N GLU A 63 -2.22 -5.34 14.39
CA GLU A 63 -2.95 -5.45 15.66
C GLU A 63 -3.40 -4.05 16.11
N GLU A 64 -4.71 -3.88 16.32
CA GLU A 64 -5.28 -2.81 17.15
C GLU A 64 -5.17 -3.14 18.64
#